data_AF-A0A2E8X7B0-F1
#
_entry.id   AF-A0A2E8X7B0-F1
#
_cell.length_a   1.000
_cell.length_b   1.000
_cell.length_c   1.000
_cell.angle_alpha   90.00
_cell.angle_beta   90.00
_cell.angle_gamma   90.00
#
_symmetry.space_group_name_H-M   'P 1'
#
loop_
_entity.id
_entity.type
_entity.pdbx_description
1 polymer ?
#
loop_
_entity_poly.entity_id
_entity_poly.type
_entity_poly.pdbx_seq_one_letter_code
_entity_poly.pdbx_strand_id
1 'polypeptide(L)'
;MTLFNKSTILAGSAHITAMITGILLIFFPLISDVDQITKTANFTQQFQVNKTIFEAFGSQGLFVIILPWMLSGICLLSSFMAQSTSRSQRTLILRWKSYSWAMAAIFIIFIILSASSVGKFYIPSGFFALASAFYNR
;
A
#
# COMPACT_ATOMS: atom_id res chain seq x y z
N MET A 1 15.47 7.42 -26.62
CA MET A 1 15.37 7.65 -25.16
C MET A 1 14.27 6.74 -24.63
N THR A 2 14.58 5.72 -23.83
CA THR A 2 13.56 4.96 -23.10
C THR A 2 13.01 5.86 -21.99
N LEU A 3 11.78 6.34 -22.14
CA LEU A 3 11.20 7.41 -21.31
C LEU A 3 11.16 7.07 -19.81
N PHE A 4 11.11 5.78 -19.45
CA PHE A 4 11.19 5.31 -18.07
C PHE A 4 11.88 3.94 -17.99
N ASN A 5 12.70 3.72 -16.94
CA ASN A 5 13.26 2.40 -16.66
C ASN A 5 12.19 1.50 -16.03
N LYS A 6 12.38 0.18 -16.09
CA LYS A 6 11.47 -0.84 -15.53
C LYS A 6 11.13 -0.57 -14.07
N SER A 7 12.10 -0.15 -13.25
CA SER A 7 11.87 0.18 -11.83
C SER A 7 10.86 1.32 -11.66
N THR A 8 10.98 2.39 -12.44
CA THR A 8 10.12 3.57 -12.37
C THR A 8 8.69 3.25 -12.84
N ILE A 9 8.55 2.44 -13.90
CA ILE A 9 7.23 1.97 -14.35
C ILE A 9 6.56 1.14 -13.25
N LEU A 10 7.29 0.19 -12.66
CA LEU A 10 6.77 -0.65 -11.58
C LEU A 10 6.40 0.18 -10.33
N ALA A 11 7.21 1.18 -9.97
CA ALA A 11 6.87 2.07 -8.86
C ALA A 11 5.61 2.89 -9.15
N GLY A 12 5.45 3.35 -10.40
CA GLY A 12 4.25 4.05 -10.86
C GLY A 12 3.02 3.17 -10.76
N SER A 13 3.12 1.92 -11.24
CA SER A 13 2.04 0.93 -11.10
C SER A 13 1.72 0.63 -9.63
N ALA A 14 2.73 0.55 -8.76
CA ALA A 14 2.52 0.39 -7.32
C ALA A 14 1.73 1.57 -6.74
N HIS A 15 2.07 2.80 -7.12
CA HIS A 15 1.40 3.98 -6.61
C HIS A 15 -0.05 4.10 -7.12
N ILE A 16 -0.27 3.90 -8.42
CA ILE A 16 -1.61 3.94 -9.02
C ILE A 16 -2.52 2.89 -8.38
N THR A 17 -2.03 1.66 -8.21
CA THR A 17 -2.80 0.59 -7.56
C THR A 17 -3.10 0.90 -6.10
N ALA A 18 -2.15 1.48 -5.34
CA ALA A 18 -2.43 1.93 -3.97
C ALA A 18 -3.52 3.01 -3.92
N MET A 19 -3.47 3.99 -4.84
CA MET A 19 -4.47 5.06 -4.96
C MET A 19 -5.85 4.50 -5.27
N ILE A 20 -5.96 3.66 -6.31
CA ILE A 20 -7.22 3.02 -6.68
C ILE A 20 -7.78 2.21 -5.51
N THR A 21 -6.95 1.39 -4.84
CA THR A 21 -7.37 0.63 -3.67
C THR A 21 -7.90 1.55 -2.56
N GLY A 22 -7.19 2.63 -2.23
CA GLY A 22 -7.63 3.58 -1.21
C GLY A 22 -8.96 4.24 -1.56
N ILE A 23 -9.13 4.67 -2.81
CA ILE A 23 -10.39 5.25 -3.31
C ILE A 23 -11.53 4.23 -3.22
N LEU A 24 -11.29 2.98 -3.63
CA LEU A 24 -12.30 1.92 -3.54
C LEU A 24 -12.72 1.67 -2.09
N LEU A 25 -11.78 1.64 -1.16
CA LEU A 25 -12.06 1.43 0.27
C LEU A 25 -12.84 2.58 0.92
N ILE A 26 -12.69 3.81 0.40
CA ILE A 26 -13.48 4.97 0.83
C ILE A 26 -14.95 4.83 0.41
N PHE A 27 -15.19 4.49 -0.85
CA PHE A 27 -16.54 4.58 -1.43
C PHE A 27 -17.34 3.28 -1.40
N PHE A 28 -16.69 2.12 -1.31
CA PHE A 28 -17.35 0.82 -1.40
C PHE A 28 -17.26 0.04 -0.09
N PRO A 29 -18.36 -0.63 0.33
CA PRO A 29 -18.35 -1.49 1.51
C PRO A 29 -17.65 -2.81 1.18
N LEU A 30 -16.34 -2.85 1.36
CA LEU A 30 -15.47 -3.98 1.01
C LEU A 30 -14.86 -4.68 2.23
N ILE A 31 -14.93 -4.05 3.41
CA ILE A 31 -14.34 -4.60 4.64
C ILE A 31 -15.40 -5.44 5.32
N SER A 32 -15.15 -6.75 5.39
CA SER A 32 -16.02 -7.67 6.12
C SER A 32 -15.87 -7.45 7.62
N ASP A 33 -16.99 -7.24 8.28
CA ASP A 33 -17.14 -7.04 9.71
C ASP A 33 -18.33 -7.86 10.22
N VAL A 34 -18.49 -7.96 11.54
CA VAL A 34 -19.54 -8.75 12.17
C VAL A 34 -20.35 -7.87 13.12
N ASP A 35 -21.62 -7.65 12.78
CA ASP A 35 -22.55 -6.93 13.65
C ASP A 35 -23.34 -7.91 14.53
N GLN A 36 -23.63 -7.47 15.77
CA GLN A 36 -24.45 -8.22 16.73
C GLN A 36 -25.88 -7.67 16.74
N ILE A 37 -26.86 -8.51 16.41
CA ILE A 37 -28.29 -8.12 16.34
C ILE A 37 -28.93 -8.16 17.73
N THR A 38 -28.68 -9.24 18.48
CA THR A 38 -29.34 -9.49 19.78
C THR A 38 -28.38 -10.23 20.71
N LYS A 39 -28.29 -9.77 21.97
CA LYS A 39 -27.63 -10.46 23.08
C LYS A 39 -28.66 -10.73 24.17
N THR A 40 -29.41 -11.82 24.04
CA THR A 40 -30.27 -12.34 25.12
C THR A 40 -29.57 -13.49 25.82
N ALA A 41 -29.97 -13.78 27.07
CA ALA A 41 -29.19 -14.44 28.11
C ALA A 41 -28.48 -15.79 27.80
N ASN A 42 -28.64 -16.39 26.60
CA ASN A 42 -27.84 -17.52 26.09
C ASN A 42 -27.77 -17.57 24.54
N PHE A 43 -28.15 -16.52 23.82
CA PHE A 43 -28.16 -16.49 22.35
C PHE A 43 -27.49 -15.22 21.84
N THR A 44 -26.38 -15.38 21.14
CA THR A 44 -25.70 -14.31 20.40
C THR A 44 -25.87 -14.55 18.91
N GLN A 45 -26.67 -13.72 18.24
CA GLN A 45 -26.79 -13.73 16.79
C GLN A 45 -25.80 -12.73 16.18
N GLN A 46 -24.92 -13.26 15.33
CA GLN A 46 -23.94 -12.51 14.57
C GLN A 46 -24.24 -12.68 13.08
N PHE A 47 -24.07 -11.63 12.30
CA PHE A 47 -24.18 -11.69 10.85
C PHE A 47 -23.04 -10.90 10.22
N GLN A 48 -22.56 -11.38 9.08
CA GLN A 48 -21.47 -10.76 8.35
C GLN A 48 -22.02 -9.59 7.53
N VAL A 49 -21.41 -8.43 7.69
CA VAL A 49 -21.74 -7.20 6.97
C VAL A 49 -20.49 -6.68 6.32
N ASN A 50 -20.60 -6.10 5.13
CA ASN A 50 -19.49 -5.34 4.56
C ASN A 50 -19.68 -3.87 4.86
N LYS A 51 -18.60 -3.22 5.30
CA LYS A 51 -18.54 -1.81 5.67
C LYS A 51 -17.49 -1.10 4.82
N THR A 52 -17.71 0.19 4.61
CA THR A 52 -16.66 1.09 4.10
C THR A 52 -15.56 1.23 5.14
N ILE A 53 -14.42 1.80 4.74
CA ILE A 53 -13.28 1.98 5.65
C ILE A 53 -13.57 2.91 6.82
N PHE A 54 -14.44 3.91 6.63
CA PHE A 54 -14.83 4.84 7.68
C PHE A 54 -15.87 4.24 8.63
N GLU A 55 -16.76 3.39 8.12
CA GLU A 55 -17.69 2.65 8.98
C GLU A 55 -16.97 1.59 9.83
N ALA A 56 -15.93 0.95 9.28
CA ALA A 56 -15.17 -0.07 10.00
C ALA A 56 -14.14 0.51 11.01
N PHE A 57 -13.45 1.61 10.64
CA PHE A 57 -12.31 2.12 11.42
C PHE A 57 -12.45 3.59 11.87
N GLY A 58 -13.56 4.25 11.55
CA GLY A 58 -13.74 5.68 11.84
C GLY A 58 -12.64 6.53 11.20
N SER A 59 -12.16 7.54 11.93
CA SER A 59 -11.08 8.42 11.47
C SER A 59 -9.74 7.71 11.25
N GLN A 60 -9.51 6.56 11.92
CA GLN A 60 -8.28 5.77 11.74
C GLN A 60 -8.20 5.15 10.33
N GLY A 61 -9.34 5.03 9.64
CA GLY A 61 -9.39 4.63 8.23
C GLY A 61 -8.56 5.53 7.31
N LEU A 62 -8.38 6.83 7.64
CA LEU A 62 -7.50 7.72 6.88
C LEU A 62 -6.05 7.25 6.90
N PHE A 63 -5.56 6.79 8.04
CA PHE A 63 -4.18 6.33 8.16
C PHE A 63 -3.94 5.08 7.30
N VAL A 64 -4.91 4.17 7.29
CA VAL A 64 -4.90 2.95 6.46
C VAL A 64 -4.81 3.27 4.97
N ILE A 65 -5.34 4.41 4.52
CA ILE A 65 -5.28 4.87 3.14
C ILE A 65 -3.97 5.62 2.84
N ILE A 66 -3.67 6.62 3.68
CA ILE A 66 -2.57 7.56 3.45
C ILE A 66 -1.21 6.85 3.54
N LEU A 67 -1.04 5.91 4.47
CA LEU A 67 0.24 5.23 4.67
C LEU A 67 0.68 4.47 3.39
N PRO A 68 -0.13 3.56 2.79
CA PRO A 68 0.18 2.96 1.50
C PRO A 68 0.46 3.95 0.37
N TRP A 69 -0.28 5.07 0.31
CA TRP A 69 -0.06 6.10 -0.71
C TRP A 69 1.30 6.78 -0.53
N MET A 70 1.66 7.11 0.70
CA MET A 70 2.96 7.69 1.02
C MET A 70 4.11 6.72 0.73
N LEU A 71 4.01 5.47 1.19
CA LEU A 71 5.06 4.47 0.99
C LEU A 71 5.31 4.21 -0.51
N SER A 72 4.24 4.02 -1.28
CA SER A 72 4.35 3.84 -2.74
C SER A 72 4.83 5.10 -3.46
N GLY A 73 4.42 6.30 -3.02
CA GLY A 73 4.89 7.56 -3.55
C GLY A 73 6.39 7.79 -3.32
N ILE A 74 6.89 7.46 -2.13
CA ILE A 74 8.32 7.54 -1.81
C ILE A 74 9.12 6.52 -2.65
N CYS A 75 8.60 5.31 -2.86
CA CYS A 75 9.20 4.33 -3.78
C CYS A 75 9.33 4.88 -5.22
N LEU A 76 8.31 5.59 -5.71
CA LEU A 76 8.33 6.23 -7.02
C LEU A 76 9.38 7.34 -7.10
N LEU A 77 9.39 8.25 -6.12
CA LEU A 77 10.37 9.33 -6.06
C LEU A 77 11.80 8.79 -5.96
N SER A 78 12.02 7.80 -5.11
CA SER A 78 13.31 7.12 -4.96
C SER A 78 13.78 6.50 -6.29
N SER A 79 12.88 5.82 -7.01
CA SER A 79 13.22 5.21 -8.31
C SER A 79 13.56 6.26 -9.36
N PHE A 80 12.82 7.37 -9.40
CA PHE A 80 13.09 8.48 -10.31
C PHE A 80 14.42 9.16 -10.02
N MET A 81 14.71 9.43 -8.74
CA MET A 81 15.96 10.06 -8.31
C MET A 81 17.19 9.16 -8.50
N ALA A 82 17.06 7.86 -8.26
CA ALA A 82 18.13 6.90 -8.53
C ALA A 82 18.50 6.90 -10.02
N GLN A 83 17.51 7.06 -10.91
CA GLN A 83 17.73 7.11 -12.35
C GLN A 83 18.33 8.44 -12.83
N SER A 84 17.92 9.58 -12.26
CA SER A 84 18.41 10.90 -12.66
C SER A 84 19.81 11.22 -12.15
N THR A 85 20.30 10.48 -11.15
CA THR A 85 21.61 10.70 -10.54
C THR A 85 22.76 10.23 -11.43
N SER A 86 23.81 11.06 -11.56
CA SER A 86 25.02 10.71 -12.31
C SER A 86 25.74 9.51 -11.71
N ARG A 87 26.30 8.63 -12.56
CA ARG A 87 27.09 7.46 -12.14
C ARG A 87 28.31 7.81 -11.28
N SER A 88 28.80 9.04 -11.38
CA SER A 88 29.88 9.57 -10.52
C SER A 88 29.47 9.67 -9.04
N GLN A 89 28.18 9.82 -8.76
CA GLN A 89 27.62 9.99 -7.41
C GLN A 89 27.10 8.66 -6.85
N ARG A 90 27.95 7.64 -6.83
CA ARG A 90 27.59 6.27 -6.43
C ARG A 90 26.90 6.19 -5.05
N THR A 91 27.37 6.97 -4.07
CA THR A 91 26.79 7.02 -2.73
C THR A 91 25.35 7.54 -2.73
N LEU A 92 25.03 8.53 -3.56
CA LEU A 92 23.69 9.10 -3.65
C LEU A 92 22.72 8.09 -4.31
N ILE A 93 23.17 7.40 -5.36
CA ILE A 93 22.39 6.32 -6.00
C ILE A 93 22.04 5.23 -4.99
N LEU A 94 23.01 4.81 -4.16
CA LEU A 94 22.78 3.79 -3.14
C LEU A 94 21.77 4.24 -2.08
N ARG A 95 21.79 5.51 -1.67
CA ARG A 95 20.79 6.06 -0.73
C ARG A 95 19.38 5.99 -1.31
N TRP A 96 19.21 6.44 -2.55
CA TRP A 96 17.91 6.36 -3.21
C TRP A 96 17.43 4.91 -3.29
N LYS A 97 18.28 3.97 -3.70
CA LYS A 97 17.94 2.54 -3.73
C LYS A 97 17.53 2.00 -2.35
N SER A 98 18.26 2.35 -1.29
CA SER A 98 17.93 1.94 0.08
C SER A 98 16.57 2.47 0.52
N TYR A 99 16.16 3.67 0.10
CA TYR A 99 14.83 4.19 0.40
C TYR A 99 13.72 3.37 -0.26
N SER A 100 13.86 2.98 -1.53
CA SER A 100 12.88 2.12 -2.19
C SER A 100 12.76 0.76 -1.50
N TRP A 101 13.88 0.17 -1.07
CA TRP A 101 13.89 -1.07 -0.30
C TRP A 101 13.23 -0.94 1.07
N ALA A 102 13.56 0.11 1.82
CA ALA A 102 12.98 0.34 3.14
C ALA A 102 11.46 0.54 3.05
N MET A 103 11.01 1.37 2.10
CA MET A 103 9.58 1.63 1.90
C MET A 103 8.83 0.38 1.43
N ALA A 104 9.40 -0.42 0.52
CA ALA A 104 8.81 -1.69 0.12
C ALA A 104 8.69 -2.66 1.32
N ALA A 105 9.73 -2.78 2.16
CA ALA A 105 9.69 -3.63 3.34
C ALA A 105 8.60 -3.19 4.35
N ILE A 106 8.51 -1.90 4.66
CA ILE A 106 7.47 -1.35 5.54
C ILE A 106 6.08 -1.62 4.95
N PHE A 107 5.93 -1.48 3.63
CA PHE A 107 4.64 -1.72 2.96
C PHE A 107 4.23 -3.18 3.02
N ILE A 108 5.17 -4.13 2.82
CA ILE A 108 4.88 -5.56 2.99
C ILE A 108 4.52 -5.89 4.45
N ILE A 109 5.22 -5.31 5.43
CA ILE A 109 4.88 -5.47 6.85
C ILE A 109 3.46 -4.97 7.12
N PHE A 110 3.10 -3.79 6.60
CA PHE A 110 1.73 -3.27 6.70
C PHE A 110 0.70 -4.24 6.12
N ILE A 111 0.95 -4.79 4.93
CA ILE A 111 0.06 -5.76 4.28
C ILE A 111 -0.12 -7.01 5.15
N ILE A 112 0.95 -7.53 5.73
CA ILE A 112 0.91 -8.71 6.60
C ILE A 112 0.13 -8.42 7.89
N LEU A 113 0.44 -7.32 8.58
CA LEU A 113 -0.21 -6.94 9.82
C LEU A 113 -1.71 -6.66 9.64
N SER A 114 -2.12 -6.22 8.45
CA SER A 114 -3.51 -5.92 8.12
C SER A 114 -4.18 -6.96 7.22
N ALA A 115 -3.57 -8.13 7.02
CA ALA A 115 -4.02 -9.13 6.05
C ALA A 115 -5.45 -9.62 6.31
N SER A 116 -5.87 -9.70 7.58
CA SER A 116 -7.22 -10.11 7.99
C SER A 116 -8.32 -9.11 7.62
N SER A 117 -7.97 -7.86 7.34
CA SER A 117 -8.93 -6.79 7.03
C SER A 117 -8.64 -6.14 5.68
N VAL A 118 -7.77 -5.13 5.68
CA VAL A 118 -7.52 -4.20 4.56
C VAL A 118 -6.26 -4.52 3.75
N GLY A 119 -5.29 -5.20 4.35
CA GLY A 119 -3.98 -5.49 3.75
C GLY A 119 -4.08 -6.27 2.46
N LYS A 120 -5.07 -7.17 2.36
CA LYS A 120 -5.32 -7.97 1.14
C LYS A 120 -5.55 -7.11 -0.11
N PHE A 121 -6.18 -5.95 0.03
CA PHE A 121 -6.45 -5.06 -1.10
C PHE A 121 -5.19 -4.33 -1.60
N TYR A 122 -4.16 -4.24 -0.77
CA TYR A 122 -2.89 -3.61 -1.11
C TYR A 122 -1.82 -4.59 -1.62
N ILE A 123 -2.11 -5.90 -1.66
CA ILE A 123 -1.19 -6.94 -2.16
C ILE A 123 -0.65 -6.60 -3.57
N PRO A 124 -1.49 -6.20 -4.56
CA PRO A 124 -0.96 -5.86 -5.90
C PRO A 124 0.05 -4.71 -5.86
N SER A 125 -0.25 -3.68 -5.05
CA SER A 125 0.63 -2.52 -4.89
C SER A 125 1.95 -2.90 -4.20
N GLY A 126 1.88 -3.69 -3.12
CA GLY A 126 3.07 -4.20 -2.42
C GLY A 126 3.95 -5.04 -3.33
N PHE A 127 3.37 -5.89 -4.17
CA PHE A 127 4.10 -6.68 -5.16
C PHE A 127 4.85 -5.78 -6.16
N PHE A 128 4.17 -4.77 -6.72
CA PHE A 128 4.80 -3.83 -7.64
C PHE A 128 5.89 -2.99 -6.98
N ALA A 129 5.69 -2.56 -5.72
CA ALA A 129 6.69 -1.81 -4.96
C ALA A 129 7.95 -2.65 -4.71
N LEU A 130 7.78 -3.92 -4.34
CA LEU A 130 8.89 -4.84 -4.14
C LEU A 130 9.62 -5.12 -5.48
N ALA A 131 8.87 -5.40 -6.55
CA ALA A 131 9.45 -5.60 -7.87
C ALA A 131 10.25 -4.36 -8.32
N SER A 132 9.70 -3.15 -8.10
CA SER A 132 10.40 -1.90 -8.38
C SER A 132 11.74 -1.81 -7.63
N ALA A 133 11.76 -2.12 -6.33
CA ALA A 133 12.98 -2.11 -5.52
C ALA A 133 14.05 -3.09 -6.03
N PHE A 134 13.65 -4.28 -6.51
CA PHE A 134 14.55 -5.25 -7.14
C PHE A 134 15.14 -4.77 -8.48
N TYR A 135 14.31 -4.10 -9.30
CA TYR A 135 14.72 -3.60 -10.61
C TYR A 135 15.40 -2.22 -10.56
N ASN A 136 15.48 -1.59 -9.38
CA ASN A 136 16.16 -0.32 -9.16
C ASN A 136 17.69 -0.53 -9.18
N ARG A 137 18.23 -0.75 -10.38
CA ARG A 137 19.64 -0.99 -10.68
C ARG A 137 20.31 0.20 -11.33
#